data_AF-A0A7C5C5A4-F1
#
_entry.id   AF-A0A7C5C5A4-F1
#
_cell.length_a   1.000
_cell.length_b   1.000
_cell.length_c   1.000
_cell.angle_alpha   90.00
_cell.angle_beta   90.00
_cell.angle_gamma   90.00
#
_symmetry.space_group_name_H-M   'P 1'
#
loop_
_entity.id
_entity.type
_entity.pdbx_description
1 polymer ?
#
loop_
_entity_poly.entity_id
_entity_poly.type
_entity_poly.pdbx_seq_one_letter_code
_entity_poly.pdbx_strand_id
1 'polypeptide(L)'
;MPTSRRSRCSWRRWSGCGRSPKAPRPPPMSELAALQGRFMRWLLQGDPELAADVADDGRLPLQTRLEVYRNAYRLRLAEALADSYPAVHTLLGDARFDALARSYIEAHPSTYRSIRWFGDRLAAYLAERAPWCEQPILAEMAAFEWALRDAFDAADAAPLVQADLAALSPQAWAGLQLDFHPSVQRLDLQWNTVRLW
;
A
#
# COMPACT_ATOMS: atom_id res chain seq x y z
N MET A 1 -18.65 43.17 -2.94
CA MET A 1 -17.19 43.44 -2.84
C MET A 1 -17.00 44.50 -1.75
N PRO A 2 -15.98 44.45 -0.88
CA PRO A 2 -14.61 43.99 -1.16
C PRO A 2 -14.02 42.92 -0.21
N THR A 3 -13.34 41.97 -0.86
CA THR A 3 -12.05 41.30 -0.57
C THR A 3 -11.47 41.26 0.85
N SER A 4 -11.28 40.03 1.34
CA SER A 4 -10.47 39.64 2.51
C SER A 4 -8.96 39.84 2.27
N ARG A 5 -8.29 40.41 3.27
CA ARG A 5 -6.82 40.49 3.33
C ARG A 5 -6.25 39.23 4.01
N ARG A 6 -5.40 38.50 3.30
CA ARG A 6 -4.51 37.47 3.86
C ARG A 6 -3.38 38.14 4.65
N SER A 7 -3.35 37.95 5.96
CA SER A 7 -2.20 38.26 6.82
C SER A 7 -1.25 37.07 6.86
N ARG A 8 -0.01 37.34 6.45
CA ARG A 8 1.13 36.42 6.42
C ARG A 8 1.62 36.19 7.85
N CYS A 9 1.78 34.93 8.27
CA CYS A 9 2.59 34.62 9.45
C CYS A 9 4.07 34.80 9.11
N SER A 10 4.68 35.80 9.75
CA SER A 10 6.10 36.10 9.69
C SER A 10 6.90 35.11 10.56
N TRP A 11 7.76 34.33 9.93
CA TRP A 11 8.80 33.59 10.63
C TRP A 11 9.83 34.58 11.18
N ARG A 12 9.90 34.66 12.52
CA ARG A 12 10.93 35.45 13.21
C ARG A 12 12.31 34.87 12.89
N ARG A 13 13.19 35.74 12.38
CA ARG A 13 14.57 35.47 12.04
C ARG A 13 15.39 35.43 13.34
N TRP A 14 15.87 34.25 13.74
CA TRP A 14 16.90 34.12 14.78
C TRP A 14 18.28 34.21 14.10
N SER A 15 19.01 35.27 14.40
CA SER A 15 20.42 35.45 14.04
C SER A 15 21.29 34.92 15.18
N GLY A 16 21.82 33.71 15.00
CA GLY A 16 22.83 33.10 15.86
C GLY A 16 23.75 32.23 15.01
N CYS A 17 25.02 32.60 14.92
CA CYS A 17 26.04 31.87 14.19
C CYS A 17 26.36 30.55 14.91
N GLY A 18 25.80 29.45 14.44
CA GLY A 18 26.06 28.11 14.97
C GLY A 18 26.03 27.10 13.83
N ARG A 19 27.13 26.35 13.64
CA ARG A 19 27.22 25.28 12.64
C ARG A 19 26.03 24.34 12.81
N SER A 20 25.27 24.13 11.74
CA SER A 20 24.25 23.07 11.68
C SER A 20 24.89 21.74 12.07
N PRO A 21 24.29 20.94 12.96
CA PRO A 21 24.76 19.58 13.21
C PRO A 21 24.69 18.82 11.88
N LYS A 22 25.83 18.26 11.43
CA LYS A 22 25.80 17.32 10.32
C LYS A 22 24.87 16.18 10.71
N ALA A 23 23.91 15.86 9.84
CA ALA A 23 23.06 14.69 10.01
C ALA A 23 23.94 13.47 10.30
N PRO A 24 23.57 12.62 11.27
CA PRO A 24 24.35 11.44 11.60
C PRO A 24 24.55 10.59 10.35
N ARG A 25 25.80 10.15 10.11
CA ARG A 25 26.07 9.19 9.04
C ARG A 25 25.22 7.94 9.29
N PRO A 26 24.54 7.39 8.26
CA PRO A 26 23.85 6.11 8.43
C PRO A 26 24.87 5.06 8.91
N PRO A 27 24.46 4.14 9.80
CA PRO A 27 25.34 3.07 10.26
C PRO A 27 25.85 2.25 9.05
N PRO A 28 27.07 1.66 9.14
CA PRO A 28 27.56 0.79 8.09
C PRO A 28 26.54 -0.34 7.85
N MET A 29 26.16 -0.56 6.59
CA MET A 29 25.22 -1.64 6.24
C MET A 29 25.78 -2.98 6.73
N SER A 30 24.95 -3.77 7.40
CA SER A 30 25.35 -5.12 7.80
C SER A 30 25.53 -5.99 6.55
N GLU A 31 26.38 -7.02 6.67
CA GLU A 31 26.60 -8.02 5.61
C GLU A 31 25.29 -8.66 5.15
N LEU A 32 24.38 -8.94 6.10
CA LEU A 32 23.03 -9.44 5.83
C LEU A 32 22.20 -8.44 4.99
N ALA A 33 22.23 -7.15 5.31
CA ALA A 33 21.49 -6.15 4.57
C ALA A 33 22.00 -6.02 3.13
N ALA A 34 23.32 -6.15 2.93
CA ALA A 34 23.92 -6.17 1.59
C ALA A 34 23.49 -7.40 0.77
N LEU A 35 23.48 -8.59 1.40
CA LEU A 35 23.00 -9.82 0.78
C LEU A 35 21.52 -9.75 0.41
N GLN A 36 20.66 -9.30 1.33
CA GLN A 36 19.23 -9.08 1.08
C GLN A 36 19.01 -8.08 -0.06
N GLY A 37 19.82 -7.01 -0.12
CA GLY A 37 19.78 -6.04 -1.20
C GLY A 37 20.13 -6.64 -2.56
N ARG A 38 21.19 -7.46 -2.65
CA ARG A 38 21.55 -8.20 -3.87
C ARG A 38 20.47 -9.19 -4.27
N PHE A 39 19.90 -9.92 -3.32
CA PHE A 39 18.81 -10.85 -3.57
C PHE A 39 17.58 -10.14 -4.15
N MET A 40 17.16 -9.01 -3.57
CA MET A 40 16.03 -8.24 -4.07
C MET A 40 16.29 -7.64 -5.46
N ARG A 41 17.50 -7.15 -5.73
CA ARG A 41 17.86 -6.68 -7.09
C ARG A 41 17.82 -7.81 -8.11
N TRP A 42 18.34 -8.98 -7.77
CA TRP A 42 18.24 -10.15 -8.65
C TRP A 42 16.78 -10.57 -8.88
N LEU A 43 15.97 -10.61 -7.82
CA LEU A 43 14.57 -11.01 -7.90
C LEU A 43 13.75 -10.10 -8.84
N LEU A 44 13.97 -8.78 -8.72
CA LEU A 44 13.24 -7.76 -9.46
C LEU A 44 13.80 -7.51 -10.87
N GLN A 45 15.13 -7.47 -11.01
CA GLN A 45 15.83 -6.97 -12.21
C GLN A 45 16.71 -8.04 -12.90
N GLY A 46 16.95 -9.19 -12.25
CA GLY A 46 17.85 -10.23 -12.78
C GLY A 46 19.34 -9.93 -12.61
N ASP A 47 19.71 -9.04 -11.68
CA ASP A 47 21.09 -8.66 -11.36
C ASP A 47 22.01 -9.88 -11.07
N PRO A 48 23.04 -10.15 -11.90
CA PRO A 48 23.88 -11.35 -11.78
C PRO A 48 24.75 -11.38 -10.52
N GLU A 49 24.91 -10.26 -9.80
CA GLU A 49 25.79 -10.17 -8.62
C GLU A 49 25.42 -11.18 -7.51
N LEU A 50 24.16 -11.59 -7.40
CA LEU A 50 23.72 -12.57 -6.40
C LEU A 50 24.38 -13.94 -6.59
N ALA A 51 24.78 -14.31 -7.81
CA ALA A 51 25.30 -15.65 -8.12
C ALA A 51 26.51 -16.02 -7.25
N ALA A 52 27.33 -15.03 -6.88
CA ALA A 52 28.52 -15.23 -6.05
C ALA A 52 28.19 -15.55 -4.58
N ASP A 53 26.99 -15.21 -4.10
CA ASP A 53 26.56 -15.44 -2.72
C ASP A 53 25.83 -16.78 -2.51
N VAL A 54 25.46 -17.47 -3.60
CA VAL A 54 24.68 -18.70 -3.52
C VAL A 54 25.61 -19.90 -3.42
N ALA A 55 25.56 -20.60 -2.29
CA ALA A 55 26.30 -21.82 -2.09
C ALA A 55 25.88 -22.92 -3.08
N ASP A 56 26.85 -23.59 -3.68
CA ASP A 56 26.63 -24.76 -4.52
C ASP A 56 26.48 -26.01 -3.65
N ASP A 57 25.34 -26.70 -3.79
CA ASP A 57 25.04 -27.95 -3.09
C ASP A 57 25.04 -29.16 -4.02
N GLY A 58 25.38 -28.96 -5.31
CA GLY A 58 25.51 -30.00 -6.33
C GLY A 58 24.19 -30.67 -6.77
N ARG A 59 23.03 -30.24 -6.25
CA ARG A 59 21.74 -30.91 -6.51
C ARG A 59 21.06 -30.40 -7.77
N LEU A 60 21.12 -29.10 -7.99
CA LEU A 60 20.49 -28.41 -9.12
C LEU A 60 21.39 -27.29 -9.63
N PRO A 61 21.37 -26.97 -10.94
CA PRO A 61 22.05 -25.80 -11.46
C PRO A 61 21.63 -24.53 -10.73
N LEU A 62 22.59 -23.64 -10.47
CA LEU A 62 22.36 -22.37 -9.77
C LEU A 62 21.19 -21.58 -10.37
N GLN A 63 21.14 -21.48 -11.70
CA GLN A 63 20.07 -20.75 -12.39
C GLN A 63 18.69 -21.34 -12.13
N THR A 64 18.56 -22.68 -12.17
CA THR A 64 17.30 -23.35 -11.85
C THR A 64 16.84 -23.06 -10.42
N ARG A 65 17.77 -23.12 -9.46
CA ARG A 65 17.47 -22.80 -8.05
C ARG A 65 16.98 -21.37 -7.89
N LEU A 66 17.67 -20.44 -8.53
CA LEU A 66 17.29 -19.04 -8.52
C LEU A 66 15.90 -18.83 -9.15
N GLU A 67 15.67 -19.34 -10.36
CA GLU A 67 14.38 -19.25 -11.07
C GLU A 67 13.20 -19.77 -10.24
N VAL A 68 13.36 -20.86 -9.48
CA VAL A 68 12.33 -21.35 -8.55
C VAL A 68 11.90 -20.26 -7.56
N TYR A 69 12.84 -19.52 -6.97
CA TYR A 69 12.51 -18.42 -6.04
C TYR A 69 11.82 -17.27 -6.74
N ARG A 70 12.26 -16.89 -7.94
CA ARG A 70 11.65 -15.80 -8.71
C ARG A 70 10.22 -16.12 -9.14
N ASN A 71 9.99 -17.35 -9.58
CA ASN A 71 8.66 -17.81 -9.95
C ASN A 71 7.75 -17.90 -8.73
N ALA A 72 8.22 -18.51 -7.63
CA ALA A 72 7.46 -18.61 -6.39
C ALA A 72 7.12 -17.24 -5.79
N TYR A 73 8.02 -16.26 -5.90
CA TYR A 73 7.76 -14.89 -5.47
C TYR A 73 6.60 -14.26 -6.23
N ARG A 74 6.62 -14.33 -7.58
CA ARG A 74 5.54 -13.77 -8.39
C ARG A 74 4.21 -14.48 -8.17
N LEU A 75 4.24 -15.81 -8.05
CA LEU A 75 3.05 -16.61 -7.77
C LEU A 75 2.39 -16.18 -6.46
N ARG A 76 3.16 -16.04 -5.37
CA ARG A 76 2.63 -15.59 -4.08
C ARG A 76 2.04 -14.18 -4.12
N LEU A 77 2.62 -13.29 -4.91
CA LEU A 77 2.05 -11.95 -5.11
C LEU A 77 0.73 -12.01 -5.89
N ALA A 78 0.62 -12.89 -6.90
CA ALA A 78 -0.62 -13.07 -7.64
C ALA A 78 -1.71 -13.71 -6.76
N GLU A 79 -1.36 -14.73 -5.97
CA GLU A 79 -2.24 -15.34 -4.96
C GLU A 79 -2.74 -14.29 -3.96
N ALA A 80 -1.84 -13.44 -3.44
CA ALA A 80 -2.23 -12.37 -2.52
C ALA A 80 -3.19 -11.37 -3.15
N LEU A 81 -3.06 -11.06 -4.45
CA LEU A 81 -4.03 -10.23 -5.15
C LEU A 81 -5.38 -10.95 -5.26
N ALA A 82 -5.41 -12.23 -5.61
CA ALA A 82 -6.64 -13.00 -5.72
C ALA A 82 -7.39 -13.07 -4.37
N ASP A 83 -6.65 -13.29 -3.28
CA ASP A 83 -7.19 -13.27 -1.91
C ASP A 83 -7.70 -11.88 -1.49
N SER A 84 -7.09 -10.82 -2.01
CA SER A 84 -7.46 -9.44 -1.67
C SER A 84 -8.60 -8.89 -2.50
N TYR A 85 -8.81 -9.44 -3.69
CA TYR A 85 -9.78 -8.95 -4.67
C TYR A 85 -10.62 -10.06 -5.31
N PRO A 86 -11.32 -10.90 -4.52
CA PRO A 86 -12.10 -12.03 -5.03
C PRO A 86 -13.23 -11.61 -5.98
N ALA A 87 -13.86 -10.45 -5.79
CA ALA A 87 -14.90 -9.96 -6.69
C ALA A 87 -14.32 -9.43 -8.00
N VAL A 88 -13.19 -8.70 -7.97
CA VAL A 88 -12.46 -8.33 -9.20
C VAL A 88 -12.03 -9.59 -9.96
N HIS A 89 -11.53 -10.61 -9.25
CA HIS A 89 -11.21 -11.92 -9.84
C HIS A 89 -12.43 -12.54 -10.52
N THR A 90 -13.58 -12.55 -9.85
CA THR A 90 -14.84 -13.09 -10.39
C THR A 90 -15.31 -12.32 -11.63
N LEU A 91 -15.23 -10.98 -11.62
CA LEU A 91 -15.62 -10.13 -12.75
C LEU A 91 -14.73 -10.34 -13.98
N LEU A 92 -13.46 -10.68 -13.78
CA LEU A 92 -12.49 -10.89 -14.86
C LEU A 92 -12.45 -12.35 -15.34
N GLY A 93 -12.63 -13.31 -14.43
CA GLY A 93 -12.29 -14.71 -14.62
C GLY A 93 -10.77 -14.95 -14.63
N ASP A 94 -10.39 -16.21 -14.44
CA ASP A 94 -9.01 -16.66 -14.17
C ASP A 94 -7.98 -16.09 -15.16
N ALA A 95 -8.19 -16.29 -16.46
CA ALA A 95 -7.22 -15.91 -17.48
C ALA A 95 -6.96 -14.40 -17.55
N ARG A 96 -8.01 -13.58 -17.37
CA ARG A 96 -7.88 -12.11 -17.38
C ARG A 96 -7.31 -11.61 -16.07
N PHE A 97 -7.67 -12.23 -14.95
CA PHE A 97 -7.09 -11.91 -13.65
C PHE A 97 -5.59 -12.24 -13.61
N ASP A 98 -5.16 -13.38 -14.15
CA ASP A 98 -3.75 -13.74 -14.26
C ASP A 98 -2.96 -12.73 -15.10
N ALA A 99 -3.57 -12.21 -16.17
CA ALA A 99 -2.97 -11.14 -16.96
C ALA A 99 -2.89 -9.82 -16.18
N LEU A 100 -3.95 -9.46 -15.45
CA LEU A 100 -3.98 -8.31 -14.56
C LEU A 100 -2.87 -8.42 -13.50
N ALA A 101 -2.81 -9.52 -12.75
CA ALA A 101 -1.85 -9.75 -11.68
C ALA A 101 -0.41 -9.63 -12.19
N ARG A 102 -0.07 -10.28 -13.31
CA ARG A 102 1.26 -10.16 -13.93
C ARG A 102 1.60 -8.71 -14.27
N SER A 103 0.70 -8.01 -14.97
CA SER A 103 0.92 -6.62 -15.37
C SER A 103 1.03 -5.67 -14.17
N TYR A 104 0.24 -5.89 -13.12
CA TYR A 104 0.29 -5.12 -11.89
C TYR A 104 1.58 -5.35 -11.11
N ILE A 105 2.03 -6.62 -10.95
CA ILE A 105 3.28 -6.96 -10.26
C ILE A 105 4.48 -6.32 -10.95
N GLU A 106 4.49 -6.27 -12.28
CA GLU A 106 5.54 -5.62 -13.05
C GLU A 106 5.53 -4.10 -12.89
N ALA A 107 4.35 -3.47 -12.91
CA ALA A 107 4.18 -2.03 -12.74
C ALA A 107 4.40 -1.55 -11.29
N HIS A 108 4.10 -2.41 -10.31
CA HIS A 108 4.13 -2.12 -8.88
C HIS A 108 4.86 -3.23 -8.11
N PRO A 109 6.19 -3.33 -8.23
CA PRO A 109 6.97 -4.22 -7.39
C PRO A 109 6.68 -3.97 -5.90
N SER A 110 6.51 -5.02 -5.11
CA SER A 110 6.23 -4.87 -3.68
C SER A 110 7.37 -4.13 -2.96
N THR A 111 7.01 -3.08 -2.24
CA THR A 111 7.91 -2.35 -1.32
C THR A 111 7.59 -2.65 0.14
N TYR A 112 6.66 -3.58 0.40
CA TYR A 112 6.18 -3.90 1.74
C TYR A 112 6.92 -5.11 2.32
N ARG A 113 7.15 -5.07 3.64
CA ARG A 113 7.63 -6.23 4.41
C ARG A 113 6.53 -7.27 4.64
N SER A 114 5.26 -6.85 4.61
CA SER A 114 4.11 -7.72 4.77
C SER A 114 3.31 -7.76 3.48
N ILE A 115 2.97 -8.96 3.03
CA ILE A 115 2.22 -9.19 1.79
C ILE A 115 0.76 -8.70 1.89
N ARG A 116 0.25 -8.54 3.12
CA ARG A 116 -1.09 -7.99 3.41
C ARG A 116 -1.38 -6.67 2.70
N TRP A 117 -0.37 -5.80 2.60
CA TRP A 117 -0.47 -4.48 2.00
C TRP A 117 -0.21 -4.48 0.49
N PHE A 118 0.16 -5.63 -0.08
CA PHE A 118 0.37 -5.75 -1.51
C PHE A 118 -0.97 -5.72 -2.25
N GLY A 119 -1.13 -4.74 -3.14
CA GLY A 119 -2.38 -4.52 -3.86
C GLY A 119 -2.99 -3.15 -3.62
N ASP A 120 -2.53 -2.38 -2.63
CA ASP A 120 -3.00 -1.04 -2.27
C ASP A 120 -3.20 -0.04 -3.43
N ARG A 121 -2.50 -0.23 -4.54
CA ARG A 121 -2.60 0.61 -5.74
C ARG A 121 -3.45 0.02 -6.87
N LEU A 122 -4.07 -1.15 -6.68
CA LEU A 122 -4.78 -1.86 -7.74
C LEU A 122 -5.97 -1.05 -8.26
N ALA A 123 -6.74 -0.40 -7.38
CA ALA A 123 -7.85 0.44 -7.81
C ALA A 123 -7.40 1.58 -8.73
N ALA A 124 -6.35 2.30 -8.36
CA ALA A 124 -5.77 3.36 -9.20
C ALA A 124 -5.19 2.80 -10.51
N TYR A 125 -4.51 1.65 -10.45
CA TYR A 125 -3.98 0.97 -11.63
C TYR A 125 -5.09 0.60 -12.63
N LEU A 126 -6.19 0.03 -12.14
CA LEU A 126 -7.34 -0.34 -12.95
C LEU A 126 -8.03 0.89 -13.55
N ALA A 127 -8.06 2.02 -12.85
CA ALA A 127 -8.65 3.26 -13.34
C ALA A 127 -7.83 3.92 -14.46
N GLU A 128 -6.50 3.72 -14.47
CA GLU A 128 -5.59 4.47 -15.36
C GLU A 128 -5.01 3.65 -16.52
N ARG A 129 -4.98 2.32 -16.41
CA ARG A 129 -4.26 1.46 -17.36
C ARG A 129 -5.21 0.67 -18.27
N ALA A 130 -4.98 0.79 -19.58
CA ALA A 130 -5.64 -0.05 -20.57
C ALA A 130 -5.19 -1.53 -20.43
N PRO A 131 -6.07 -2.50 -20.73
CA PRO A 131 -7.47 -2.32 -21.14
C PRO A 131 -8.44 -2.16 -19.96
N TRP A 132 -7.95 -2.15 -18.72
CA TRP A 132 -8.77 -2.22 -17.51
C TRP A 132 -9.63 -0.97 -17.29
N CYS A 133 -9.08 0.20 -17.62
CA CYS A 133 -9.77 1.49 -17.48
C CYS A 133 -11.04 1.60 -18.35
N GLU A 134 -11.20 0.72 -19.34
CA GLU A 134 -12.40 0.63 -20.18
C GLU A 134 -13.59 0.00 -19.43
N GLN A 135 -13.36 -0.61 -18.26
CA GLN A 135 -14.38 -1.21 -17.38
C GLN A 135 -14.30 -0.58 -15.98
N PRO A 136 -14.83 0.64 -15.78
CA PRO A 136 -14.66 1.40 -14.53
C PRO A 136 -15.13 0.67 -13.26
N ILE A 137 -16.10 -0.25 -13.40
CA ILE A 137 -16.55 -1.14 -12.32
C ILE A 137 -15.41 -1.94 -11.67
N LEU A 138 -14.35 -2.29 -12.42
CA LEU A 138 -13.21 -3.02 -11.87
C LEU A 138 -12.45 -2.18 -10.84
N ALA A 139 -12.18 -0.91 -11.17
CA ALA A 139 -11.49 0.01 -10.28
C ALA A 139 -12.34 0.33 -9.03
N GLU A 140 -13.65 0.52 -9.22
CA GLU A 140 -14.57 0.76 -8.12
C GLU A 140 -14.72 -0.47 -7.20
N MET A 141 -14.81 -1.68 -7.76
CA MET A 141 -14.82 -2.92 -6.99
C MET A 141 -13.52 -3.11 -6.21
N ALA A 142 -12.37 -2.86 -6.84
CA ALA A 142 -11.08 -2.94 -6.14
C ALA A 142 -11.00 -1.93 -4.98
N ALA A 143 -11.49 -0.70 -5.17
CA ALA A 143 -11.53 0.29 -4.09
C ALA A 143 -12.44 -0.16 -2.93
N PHE A 144 -13.58 -0.77 -3.26
CA PHE A 144 -14.52 -1.31 -2.29
C PHE A 144 -13.92 -2.46 -1.48
N GLU A 145 -13.35 -3.47 -2.13
CA GLU A 145 -12.71 -4.61 -1.44
C GLU A 145 -11.53 -4.17 -0.59
N TRP A 146 -10.73 -3.20 -1.07
CA TRP A 146 -9.63 -2.65 -0.29
C TRP A 146 -10.13 -1.90 0.96
N ALA A 147 -11.19 -1.11 0.85
CA ALA A 147 -11.78 -0.42 2.00
C ALA A 147 -12.33 -1.41 3.05
N LEU A 148 -12.92 -2.53 2.65
CA LEU A 148 -13.34 -3.57 3.59
C LEU A 148 -12.15 -4.14 4.37
N ARG A 149 -11.01 -4.33 3.70
CA ARG A 149 -9.77 -4.76 4.35
C ARG A 149 -9.25 -3.69 5.31
N ASP A 150 -9.15 -2.44 4.87
CA ASP A 150 -8.72 -1.33 5.72
C ASP A 150 -9.61 -1.14 6.95
N ALA A 151 -10.93 -1.37 6.81
CA ALA A 151 -11.87 -1.34 7.92
C ALA A 151 -11.63 -2.47 8.93
N PHE A 152 -11.40 -3.69 8.45
CA PHE A 152 -11.10 -4.85 9.29
C PHE A 152 -9.74 -4.70 10.00
N ASP A 153 -8.80 -4.05 9.33
CA ASP A 153 -7.41 -3.92 9.73
C ASP A 153 -7.06 -2.63 10.46
N ALA A 154 -8.08 -1.79 10.68
CA ALA A 154 -7.95 -0.52 11.37
C ALA A 154 -7.45 -0.71 12.81
N ALA A 155 -6.75 0.31 13.32
CA ALA A 155 -6.29 0.30 14.70
C ALA A 155 -7.47 0.29 15.67
N ASP A 156 -7.33 -0.48 16.75
CA ASP A 156 -8.28 -0.45 17.86
C ASP A 156 -8.41 0.97 18.42
N ALA A 157 -9.64 1.45 18.56
CA ALA A 157 -9.94 2.69 19.26
C ALA A 157 -11.15 2.50 20.17
N ALA A 158 -11.14 3.18 21.32
CA ALA A 158 -12.28 3.15 22.22
C ALA A 158 -13.47 3.89 21.55
N PRO A 159 -14.63 3.23 21.37
CA PRO A 159 -15.79 3.90 20.81
C PRO A 159 -16.34 4.91 21.83
N LEU A 160 -16.83 6.03 21.31
CA LEU A 160 -17.58 7.00 22.10
C LEU A 160 -18.89 6.34 22.60
N VAL A 161 -19.13 6.39 23.90
CA VAL A 161 -20.35 5.87 24.51
C VAL A 161 -21.27 6.99 24.98
N GLN A 162 -22.54 6.64 25.23
CA GLN A 162 -23.53 7.61 25.71
C GLN A 162 -23.10 8.32 27.00
N ALA A 163 -22.40 7.63 27.90
CA ALA A 163 -21.92 8.20 29.16
C ALA A 163 -20.91 9.35 28.94
N ASP A 164 -20.07 9.25 27.90
CA ASP A 164 -19.09 10.29 27.57
C ASP A 164 -19.81 11.58 27.13
N LEU A 165 -20.87 11.43 26.32
CA LEU A 165 -21.70 12.55 25.87
C LEU A 165 -22.54 13.14 27.01
N ALA A 166 -23.08 12.31 27.89
CA ALA A 166 -23.87 12.76 29.04
C ALA A 166 -23.06 13.57 30.05
N ALA A 167 -21.74 13.35 30.12
CA ALA A 167 -20.82 14.10 30.97
C ALA A 167 -20.47 15.50 30.43
N LEU A 168 -20.81 15.81 29.18
CA LEU A 168 -20.51 17.11 28.57
C LEU A 168 -21.39 18.23 29.13
N SER A 169 -20.75 19.32 29.57
CA SER A 169 -21.47 20.53 29.97
C SER A 169 -22.22 21.15 28.77
N PRO A 170 -23.34 21.87 29.00
CA PRO A 170 -24.08 22.55 27.93
C PRO A 170 -23.21 23.46 27.05
N GLN A 171 -22.19 24.11 27.62
CA GLN A 171 -21.28 25.01 26.89
C GLN A 171 -20.29 24.26 26.00
N ALA A 172 -19.95 23.01 26.32
CA ALA A 172 -19.02 22.19 25.55
C ALA A 172 -19.61 21.73 24.21
N TRP A 173 -20.94 21.63 24.10
CA TRP A 173 -21.63 21.19 22.89
C TRP A 173 -21.37 22.08 21.67
N ALA A 174 -21.23 23.40 21.87
CA ALA A 174 -21.05 24.35 20.77
C ALA A 174 -19.72 24.17 20.01
N GLY A 175 -18.70 23.57 20.65
CA GLY A 175 -17.38 23.34 20.07
C GLY A 175 -17.03 21.87 19.88
N LEU A 176 -17.97 20.94 20.10
CA LEU A 176 -17.72 19.51 20.03
C LEU A 176 -17.33 19.11 18.60
N GLN A 177 -16.19 18.45 18.46
CA GLN A 177 -15.74 17.81 17.23
C GLN A 177 -15.70 16.31 17.46
N LEU A 178 -16.32 15.56 16.56
CA LEU A 178 -16.31 14.10 16.57
C LEU A 178 -15.48 13.63 15.40
N ASP A 179 -14.59 12.67 15.68
CA ASP A 179 -13.88 11.93 14.66
C ASP A 179 -14.51 10.55 14.50
N PHE A 180 -14.38 9.98 13.31
CA PHE A 180 -14.82 8.61 13.08
C PHE A 180 -13.87 7.60 13.70
N HIS A 181 -14.41 6.44 14.08
CA HIS A 181 -13.58 5.30 14.42
C HIS A 181 -12.64 4.97 13.23
N PRO A 182 -11.37 4.57 13.47
CA PRO A 182 -10.41 4.30 12.39
C PRO A 182 -10.87 3.28 11.34
N SER A 183 -11.84 2.41 11.69
CA SER A 183 -12.43 1.43 10.78
C SER A 183 -13.49 1.99 9.83
N VAL A 184 -13.94 3.23 10.03
CA VAL A 184 -14.96 3.83 9.15
C VAL A 184 -14.31 4.19 7.82
N GLN A 185 -14.81 3.55 6.77
CA GLN A 185 -14.47 3.88 5.39
C GLN A 185 -15.68 4.52 4.72
N ARG A 186 -15.44 5.60 3.98
CA ARG A 186 -16.44 6.25 3.13
C ARG A 186 -16.03 6.13 1.68
N LEU A 187 -16.92 5.58 0.87
CA LEU A 187 -16.76 5.46 -0.57
C LEU A 187 -17.99 6.07 -1.24
N ASP A 188 -17.75 6.87 -2.27
CA ASP A 188 -18.80 7.36 -3.16
C ASP A 188 -18.78 6.50 -4.43
N LEU A 189 -19.73 5.57 -4.54
CA LEU A 189 -19.80 4.57 -5.61
C LEU A 189 -20.79 5.01 -6.70
N GLN A 190 -20.40 4.88 -7.97
CA GLN A 190 -21.19 5.26 -9.15
C GLN A 190 -21.82 4.05 -9.86
N TRP A 191 -21.38 2.84 -9.53
CA TRP A 191 -21.85 1.61 -10.14
C TRP A 191 -22.51 0.71 -9.09
N ASN A 192 -23.11 -0.40 -9.55
CA ASN A 192 -23.78 -1.39 -8.69
C ASN A 192 -22.79 -2.27 -7.90
N THR A 193 -21.66 -1.72 -7.47
CA THR A 193 -20.53 -2.44 -6.85
C THR A 193 -20.98 -3.29 -5.66
N VAL A 194 -21.68 -2.70 -4.70
CA VAL A 194 -22.18 -3.42 -3.49
C VAL A 194 -23.16 -4.54 -3.84
N ARG A 195 -23.91 -4.40 -4.95
CA ARG A 195 -24.88 -5.43 -5.39
C ARG A 195 -24.20 -6.57 -6.15
N LEU A 196 -23.04 -6.32 -6.74
CA LEU A 196 -22.27 -7.30 -7.51
C LEU A 196 -21.25 -8.07 -6.68
N TRP A 197 -20.83 -7.51 -5.53
CA TRP A 197 -20.01 -8.18 -4.52
C TRP A 197 -20.86 -9.19 -3.73
#